data_AF-A0AAF0X2J5-F1
#
_entry.id   AF-A0AAF0X2J5-F1
#
_cell.length_a   1.000
_cell.length_b   1.000
_cell.length_c   1.000
_cell.angle_alpha   90.00
_cell.angle_beta   90.00
_cell.angle_gamma   90.00
#
_symmetry.space_group_name_H-M   'P 1'
#
loop_
_entity.id
_entity.type
_entity.pdbx_description
1 polymer ?
#
loop_
_entity_poly.entity_id
_entity_poly.type
_entity_poly.pdbx_seq_one_letter_code
_entity_poly.pdbx_strand_id
1 'polypeptide(L)'
;MNSVAAIVQTWNWKRFTIIYVEGIDSTFATVISLLLESLGQVGAEISQLVPSPYFTPSLSEELMRLRNDQSRVFVVHTSLKLATRLFQKAEQMQMMGKDYAWIATNPISDLIHSVNLTTIFSMQGVLGVKKHFNENSPEFVKFKKRFRRDFSIEYPEEENNEPGISAVEAYDAMWLVANRTNLYQEKDFFIHFTGISGEVHIIGRKLASSHTFGVVM
;
A
#
# COMPACT_ATOMS: atom_id res chain seq x y z
N MET A 1 -3.70 6.80 -6.38
CA MET A 1 -2.48 7.58 -6.04
C MET A 1 -2.80 8.99 -5.54
N ASN A 2 -4.00 9.52 -5.78
CA ASN A 2 -4.48 10.80 -5.23
C ASN A 2 -4.30 10.97 -3.72
N SER A 3 -4.43 9.91 -2.91
CA SER A 3 -4.21 9.98 -1.46
C SER A 3 -2.76 10.36 -1.10
N VAL A 4 -1.78 9.89 -1.87
CA VAL A 4 -0.37 10.29 -1.70
C VAL A 4 -0.20 11.76 -2.09
N ALA A 5 -0.80 12.18 -3.20
CA ALA A 5 -0.77 13.58 -3.63
C ALA A 5 -1.44 14.52 -2.61
N ALA A 6 -2.52 14.09 -1.96
CA ALA A 6 -3.18 14.84 -0.90
C ALA A 6 -2.28 15.02 0.34
N ILE A 7 -1.54 13.99 0.75
CA ILE A 7 -0.52 14.11 1.81
C ILE A 7 0.53 15.14 1.38
N VAL A 8 1.10 14.97 0.19
CA VAL A 8 2.11 15.89 -0.37
C VAL A 8 1.63 17.34 -0.37
N GLN A 9 0.40 17.58 -0.83
CA GLN A 9 -0.21 18.90 -0.88
C GLN A 9 -0.42 19.48 0.52
N THR A 10 -0.89 18.66 1.47
CA THR A 10 -1.15 19.08 2.86
C THR A 10 0.11 19.59 3.54
N TRP A 11 1.24 18.91 3.31
CA TRP A 11 2.54 19.30 3.88
C TRP A 11 3.31 20.31 3.00
N ASN A 12 2.73 20.72 1.87
CA ASN A 12 3.32 21.65 0.89
C ASN A 12 4.75 21.27 0.46
N TRP A 13 5.06 19.97 0.46
CA TRP A 13 6.33 19.47 -0.01
C TRP A 13 6.44 19.65 -1.52
N LYS A 14 7.62 20.07 -2.01
CA LYS A 14 7.82 20.45 -3.43
C LYS A 14 8.66 19.48 -4.22
N ARG A 15 9.64 18.83 -3.59
CA ARG A 15 10.60 17.95 -4.26
C ARG A 15 10.58 16.57 -3.65
N PHE A 16 10.48 15.56 -4.50
CA PHE A 16 10.32 14.17 -4.09
C PHE A 16 11.26 13.26 -4.84
N THR A 17 11.71 12.23 -4.14
CA THR A 17 12.32 11.05 -4.73
C THR A 17 11.32 9.90 -4.65
N ILE A 18 11.04 9.27 -5.78
CA ILE A 18 10.21 8.06 -5.80
C ILE A 18 11.13 6.85 -5.88
N ILE A 19 11.03 5.98 -4.88
CA ILE A 19 11.74 4.70 -4.84
C ILE A 19 10.73 3.62 -5.18
N TYR A 20 10.97 2.87 -6.25
CA TYR A 20 10.01 1.91 -6.76
C TYR A 20 10.64 0.59 -7.17
N VAL A 21 9.92 -0.54 -7.11
CA VAL A 21 10.45 -1.80 -7.66
C VAL A 21 10.18 -1.87 -9.14
N GLU A 22 11.22 -2.01 -9.96
CA GLU A 22 11.02 -2.32 -11.37
C GLU A 22 10.41 -3.73 -11.50
N GLY A 23 9.14 -3.77 -11.91
CA GLY A 23 8.41 -4.99 -12.21
C GLY A 23 8.51 -5.33 -13.70
N ILE A 24 8.39 -6.63 -14.02
CA ILE A 24 8.43 -7.14 -15.40
C ILE A 24 7.08 -6.90 -16.14
N ASP A 25 6.02 -6.54 -15.41
CA ASP A 25 4.67 -6.43 -15.96
C ASP A 25 4.18 -4.97 -16.15
N SER A 26 3.38 -4.78 -17.19
CA SER A 26 2.63 -3.58 -17.60
C SER A 26 1.83 -2.90 -16.47
N THR A 27 1.35 -3.67 -15.49
CA THR A 27 0.64 -3.14 -14.31
C THR A 27 1.52 -2.17 -13.52
N PHE A 28 2.83 -2.45 -13.45
CA PHE A 28 3.77 -1.61 -12.70
C PHE A 28 3.96 -0.22 -13.33
N ALA A 29 4.20 -0.19 -14.64
CA ALA A 29 4.34 1.06 -15.39
C ALA A 29 3.08 1.95 -15.28
N THR A 30 1.91 1.31 -15.24
CA THR A 30 0.63 2.00 -15.03
C THR A 30 0.57 2.69 -13.67
N VAL A 31 0.95 1.99 -12.59
CA VAL A 31 0.89 2.55 -11.23
C VAL A 31 1.85 3.72 -11.04
N ILE A 32 3.08 3.62 -11.55
CA ILE A 32 4.02 4.75 -11.53
C ILE A 32 3.48 5.91 -12.33
N SER A 33 2.95 5.68 -13.54
CA SER A 33 2.38 6.76 -14.37
C SER A 33 1.25 7.50 -13.63
N LEU A 34 0.35 6.78 -12.96
CA LEU A 34 -0.71 7.36 -12.14
C LEU A 34 -0.16 8.14 -10.94
N LEU A 35 0.93 7.67 -10.33
CA LEU A 35 1.59 8.39 -9.23
C LEU A 35 2.23 9.69 -9.72
N LEU A 36 2.95 9.65 -10.85
CA LEU A 36 3.55 10.83 -11.49
C LEU A 36 2.48 11.87 -11.81
N GLU A 37 1.38 11.43 -12.42
CA GLU A 37 0.24 12.29 -12.77
C GLU A 37 -0.39 12.93 -11.53
N SER A 38 -0.71 12.13 -10.51
CA SER A 38 -1.34 12.61 -9.27
C SER A 38 -0.47 13.66 -8.57
N LEU A 39 0.85 13.43 -8.52
CA LEU A 39 1.80 14.37 -7.91
C LEU A 39 1.96 15.64 -8.76
N GLY A 40 2.01 15.51 -10.08
CA GLY A 40 2.06 16.66 -10.99
C GLY A 40 0.85 17.60 -10.84
N GLN A 41 -0.35 17.04 -10.62
CA GLN A 41 -1.57 17.82 -10.41
C GLN A 41 -1.53 18.71 -9.16
N VAL A 42 -0.75 18.34 -8.13
CA VAL A 42 -0.56 19.15 -6.92
C VAL A 42 0.70 20.03 -6.97
N GLY A 43 1.33 20.13 -8.13
CA GLY A 43 2.53 20.95 -8.35
C GLY A 43 3.78 20.40 -7.66
N ALA A 44 3.82 19.08 -7.42
CA ALA A 44 5.00 18.40 -6.92
C ALA A 44 6.01 18.17 -8.05
N GLU A 45 7.28 18.49 -7.79
CA GLU A 45 8.39 18.25 -8.70
C GLU A 45 9.07 16.92 -8.34
N ILE A 46 9.09 16.01 -9.30
CA ILE A 46 9.71 14.70 -9.13
C ILE A 46 11.17 14.86 -9.47
N SER A 47 12.00 14.93 -8.44
CA SER A 47 13.43 15.18 -8.57
C SER A 47 14.16 13.95 -9.09
N GLN A 48 13.77 12.77 -8.63
CA GLN A 48 14.37 11.51 -9.05
C GLN A 48 13.38 10.35 -9.03
N LEU A 49 13.54 9.47 -10.00
CA LEU A 49 12.94 8.15 -10.09
C LEU A 49 14.04 7.12 -9.84
N VAL A 50 13.96 6.41 -8.73
CA VAL A 50 14.97 5.44 -8.31
C VAL A 50 14.37 4.04 -8.36
N PRO A 51 14.79 3.18 -9.31
CA PRO A 51 14.48 1.77 -9.22
C PRO A 51 15.18 1.21 -7.98
N SER A 52 14.40 0.60 -7.09
CA SER A 52 14.83 -0.06 -5.88
C SER A 52 15.83 -1.14 -6.26
N PRO A 53 17.13 -0.97 -5.94
CA PRO A 53 18.15 -1.90 -6.39
C PRO A 53 17.95 -3.23 -5.67
N TYR A 54 17.88 -4.32 -6.44
CA TYR A 54 17.91 -5.66 -5.87
C TYR A 54 19.26 -5.85 -5.15
N PHE A 55 19.16 -5.95 -3.82
CA PHE A 55 20.11 -6.46 -2.83
C PHE A 55 21.62 -6.43 -3.15
N THR A 56 22.27 -5.37 -2.66
CA THR A 56 23.71 -5.24 -2.26
C THR A 56 24.77 -5.25 -3.37
N PRO A 57 25.90 -4.52 -3.22
CA PRO A 57 26.27 -3.48 -2.22
C PRO A 57 25.60 -2.10 -2.43
N SER A 58 24.88 -1.95 -3.55
CA SER A 58 24.39 -0.68 -4.08
C SER A 58 23.39 0.07 -3.20
N LEU A 59 22.62 -0.58 -2.32
CA LEU A 59 21.61 0.13 -1.51
C LEU A 59 22.23 1.20 -0.58
N SER A 60 23.40 0.90 0.01
CA SER A 60 24.08 1.88 0.87
C SER A 60 24.59 3.06 0.04
N GLU A 61 25.14 2.79 -1.14
CA GLU A 61 25.65 3.81 -2.06
C GLU A 61 24.52 4.69 -2.59
N GLU A 62 23.38 4.09 -2.94
CA GLU A 62 22.19 4.78 -3.41
C GLU A 62 21.59 5.65 -2.29
N LEU A 63 21.47 5.13 -1.07
CA LEU A 63 21.05 5.93 0.08
C LEU A 63 22.05 7.06 0.40
N MET A 64 23.35 6.83 0.24
CA MET A 64 24.37 7.88 0.39
C MET A 64 24.20 8.97 -0.68
N ARG A 65 23.90 8.60 -1.92
CA ARG A 65 23.60 9.54 -3.02
C ARG A 65 22.35 10.35 -2.70
N LEU A 66 21.26 9.68 -2.34
CA LEU A 66 19.99 10.30 -1.97
C LEU A 66 20.10 11.21 -0.74
N ARG A 67 20.95 10.84 0.22
CA ARG A 67 21.27 11.69 1.37
C ARG A 67 21.96 12.99 0.96
N ASN A 68 22.78 12.97 -0.09
CA ASN A 68 23.49 14.15 -0.57
C ASN A 68 22.65 15.00 -1.55
N ASP A 69 21.52 14.46 -2.05
CA ASP A 69 20.59 15.21 -2.90
C ASP A 69 19.83 16.30 -2.13
N GLN A 70 19.16 17.19 -2.86
CA GLN A 70 18.34 18.27 -2.29
C GLN A 70 16.99 17.79 -1.75
N SER A 71 16.48 16.66 -2.23
CA SER A 71 15.20 16.09 -1.78
C SER A 71 15.37 15.39 -0.43
N ARG A 72 14.39 15.59 0.46
CA ARG A 72 14.30 14.92 1.75
C ARG A 72 12.99 14.16 1.95
N VAL A 73 12.16 14.12 0.90
CA VAL A 73 10.87 13.44 0.92
C VAL A 73 10.89 12.29 -0.06
N PHE A 74 10.56 11.10 0.46
CA PHE A 74 10.67 9.84 -0.25
C PHE A 74 9.30 9.17 -0.35
N VAL A 75 8.86 8.88 -1.57
CA VAL A 75 7.66 8.06 -1.81
C VAL A 75 8.12 6.65 -2.18
N VAL A 76 7.71 5.66 -1.41
CA VAL A 76 8.14 4.27 -1.53
C VAL A 76 7.00 3.42 -2.08
N HIS A 77 7.20 2.87 -3.27
CA HIS A 77 6.29 1.97 -3.95
C HIS A 77 6.99 0.65 -4.30
N THR A 78 7.10 -0.22 -3.30
CA THR A 78 7.83 -1.49 -3.37
C THR A 78 7.04 -2.60 -2.67
N SER A 79 7.56 -3.83 -2.65
CA SER A 79 7.02 -4.86 -1.77
C SER A 79 7.38 -4.57 -0.31
N LEU A 80 6.54 -5.01 0.64
CA LEU A 80 6.81 -4.88 2.08
C LEU A 80 8.22 -5.39 2.46
N LYS A 81 8.64 -6.55 1.93
CA LYS A 81 9.97 -7.13 2.19
C LYS A 81 11.12 -6.20 1.78
N LEU A 82 10.98 -5.50 0.66
CA LEU A 82 11.97 -4.55 0.16
C LEU A 82 11.93 -3.26 0.98
N ALA A 83 10.73 -2.75 1.27
CA ALA A 83 10.53 -1.59 2.11
C ALA A 83 11.15 -1.77 3.51
N THR A 84 10.95 -2.93 4.16
CA THR A 84 11.57 -3.24 5.45
C THR A 84 13.08 -3.09 5.41
N ARG A 85 13.74 -3.67 4.40
CA ARG A 85 15.20 -3.61 4.26
C ARG A 85 15.67 -2.19 3.97
N LEU A 86 14.91 -1.43 3.17
CA LEU A 86 15.16 -0.01 2.90
C LEU A 86 15.11 0.83 4.18
N PHE A 87 14.03 0.73 4.95
CA PHE A 87 13.83 1.54 6.16
C PHE A 87 14.83 1.18 7.25
N GLN A 88 15.11 -0.11 7.47
CA GLN A 88 16.19 -0.56 8.37
C GLN A 88 17.55 0.05 7.98
N LYS A 89 17.84 0.11 6.68
CA LYS A 89 19.10 0.69 6.22
C LYS A 89 19.12 2.23 6.33
N ALA A 90 18.01 2.87 6.01
CA ALA A 90 17.82 4.31 6.18
C ALA A 90 17.99 4.74 7.64
N GLU A 91 17.45 3.96 8.58
CA GLU A 91 17.62 4.17 10.02
C GLU A 91 19.10 4.12 10.43
N GLN A 92 19.83 3.08 10.02
CA GLN A 92 21.28 2.96 10.25
C GLN A 92 22.07 4.16 9.69
N MET A 93 21.57 4.79 8.63
CA MET A 93 22.18 5.93 7.96
C MET A 93 21.63 7.28 8.44
N GLN A 94 20.82 7.28 9.52
CA GLN A 94 20.19 8.47 10.12
C GLN A 94 19.24 9.23 9.18
N MET A 95 18.72 8.54 8.16
CA MET A 95 17.77 9.09 7.20
C MET A 95 16.30 8.93 7.64
N MET A 96 16.05 8.49 8.88
CA MET A 96 14.70 8.41 9.49
C MET A 96 14.47 9.53 10.53
N GLY A 97 15.43 10.46 10.66
CA GLY A 97 15.33 11.59 11.59
C GLY A 97 14.38 12.69 11.11
N LYS A 98 14.23 13.72 11.95
CA LYS A 98 13.31 14.86 11.76
C LYS A 98 13.42 15.62 10.42
N ASP A 99 14.55 15.52 9.74
CA ASP A 99 14.82 16.22 8.49
C ASP A 99 14.37 15.41 7.26
N TYR A 100 13.82 14.22 7.47
CA TYR A 100 13.38 13.28 6.43
C TYR A 100 11.89 12.98 6.56
N ALA A 101 11.23 12.80 5.43
CA ALA A 101 9.86 12.32 5.39
C ALA A 101 9.75 11.13 4.44
N TRP A 102 9.10 10.06 4.91
CA TRP A 102 8.90 8.83 4.16
C TRP A 102 7.42 8.56 4.00
N ILE A 103 6.98 8.26 2.79
CA ILE A 103 5.61 7.92 2.46
C ILE A 103 5.59 6.52 1.86
N ALA A 104 4.99 5.56 2.57
CA ALA A 104 4.75 4.21 2.08
C ALA A 104 3.39 4.12 1.38
N THR A 105 3.38 3.58 0.17
CA THR A 105 2.14 3.32 -0.57
C THR A 105 1.49 2.01 -0.13
N ASN A 106 0.26 1.80 -0.59
CA ASN A 106 -0.61 0.71 -0.15
C ASN A 106 -0.03 -0.72 -0.24
N PRO A 107 0.85 -1.12 -1.18
CA PRO A 107 1.45 -2.46 -1.16
C PRO A 107 2.31 -2.74 0.09
N ILE A 108 2.70 -1.70 0.82
CA ILE A 108 3.45 -1.78 2.07
C ILE A 108 2.51 -1.63 3.26
N SER A 109 1.76 -0.53 3.30
CA SER A 109 0.91 -0.15 4.44
C SER A 109 -0.31 -1.05 4.62
N ASP A 110 -0.87 -1.63 3.56
CA ASP A 110 -1.95 -2.61 3.67
C ASP A 110 -1.47 -3.90 4.35
N LEU A 111 -0.17 -4.19 4.31
CA LEU A 111 0.46 -5.39 4.88
C LEU A 111 1.18 -5.14 6.21
N ILE A 112 1.12 -3.93 6.78
CA ILE A 112 1.87 -3.64 8.02
C ILE A 112 1.41 -4.50 9.21
N HIS A 113 0.17 -4.98 9.18
CA HIS A 113 -0.37 -5.89 10.19
C HIS A 113 0.33 -7.25 10.20
N SER A 114 1.05 -7.64 9.13
CA SER A 114 1.69 -8.96 8.99
C SER A 114 3.14 -9.01 9.49
N VAL A 115 3.74 -7.88 9.89
CA VAL A 115 5.14 -7.83 10.33
C VAL A 115 5.28 -7.77 11.86
N ASN A 116 6.45 -8.18 12.36
CA ASN A 116 6.76 -8.15 13.79
C ASN A 116 7.08 -6.73 14.30
N LEU A 117 7.04 -6.56 15.63
CA LEU A 117 7.30 -5.28 16.29
C LEU A 117 8.67 -4.68 15.94
N THR A 118 9.71 -5.51 15.86
CA THR A 118 11.07 -5.06 15.49
C THR A 118 11.10 -4.40 14.11
N THR A 119 10.35 -4.94 13.15
CA THR A 119 10.20 -4.35 11.82
C THR A 119 9.43 -3.04 11.88
N ILE A 120 8.35 -2.98 12.66
CA ILE A 120 7.55 -1.76 12.85
C ILE A 120 8.41 -0.63 13.44
N PHE A 121 9.26 -0.92 14.43
CA PHE A 121 10.16 0.09 15.01
C PHE A 121 11.10 0.71 13.98
N SER A 122 11.64 -0.08 13.04
CA SER A 122 12.50 0.45 11.97
C SER A 122 11.77 1.34 10.96
N MET A 123 10.44 1.33 10.97
CA MET A 123 9.58 2.16 10.11
C MET A 123 8.96 3.33 10.87
N GLN A 124 9.41 3.61 12.10
CA GLN A 124 8.86 4.70 12.89
C GLN A 124 9.03 6.04 12.18
N GLY A 125 7.93 6.79 12.04
CA GLY A 125 7.90 8.07 11.33
C GLY A 125 7.57 7.97 9.83
N VAL A 126 7.33 6.76 9.31
CA VAL A 126 6.84 6.56 7.93
C VAL A 126 5.33 6.81 7.87
N LEU A 127 4.89 7.67 6.95
CA LEU A 127 3.48 7.87 6.64
C LEU A 127 3.00 6.79 5.67
N GLY A 128 2.07 5.93 6.07
CA GLY A 128 1.47 4.93 5.19
C GLY A 128 0.12 5.38 4.62
N VAL A 129 -0.15 5.04 3.36
CA VAL A 129 -1.50 5.15 2.76
C VAL A 129 -2.13 3.77 2.73
N LYS A 130 -3.10 3.48 3.60
CA LYS A 130 -3.80 2.18 3.61
C LYS A 130 -5.21 2.29 3.08
N LYS A 131 -5.74 1.23 2.46
CA LYS A 131 -7.18 1.13 2.20
C LYS A 131 -7.93 1.15 3.53
N HIS A 132 -8.97 1.99 3.60
CA HIS A 132 -9.81 2.11 4.78
C HIS A 132 -10.98 1.14 4.70
N PHE A 133 -11.26 0.45 5.80
CA PHE A 133 -12.47 -0.30 6.04
C PHE A 133 -12.80 -0.26 7.53
N ASN A 134 -14.05 -0.53 7.90
CA ASN A 134 -14.48 -0.47 9.29
C ASN A 134 -14.08 -1.75 10.04
N GLU A 135 -12.89 -1.69 10.67
CA GLU A 135 -12.34 -2.77 11.51
C GLU A 135 -13.16 -3.04 12.80
N ASN A 136 -14.14 -2.19 13.12
CA ASN A 136 -15.02 -2.38 14.28
C ASN A 136 -16.43 -2.85 13.88
N SER A 137 -16.69 -3.08 12.59
CA SER A 137 -18.00 -3.58 12.14
C SER A 137 -18.27 -4.99 12.70
N PRO A 138 -19.51 -5.31 13.12
CA PRO A 138 -19.88 -6.65 13.56
C PRO A 138 -19.53 -7.74 12.53
N GLU A 139 -19.67 -7.42 11.24
CA GLU A 139 -19.36 -8.29 10.12
C GLU A 139 -17.87 -8.60 10.05
N PHE A 140 -17.00 -7.58 10.15
CA PHE A 140 -15.56 -7.79 10.17
C PHE A 140 -15.13 -8.55 11.43
N VAL A 141 -15.67 -8.25 12.60
CA VAL A 141 -15.36 -8.99 13.84
C VAL A 141 -15.69 -10.48 13.70
N LYS A 142 -16.84 -10.81 13.10
CA LYS A 142 -17.24 -12.20 12.83
C LYS A 142 -16.34 -12.87 11.79
N PHE A 143 -16.02 -12.17 10.70
CA PHE A 143 -15.09 -12.65 9.68
C PHE A 143 -13.70 -12.91 10.27
N LYS A 144 -13.14 -11.95 11.00
CA LYS A 144 -11.84 -12.01 11.65
C LYS A 144 -11.72 -13.19 12.60
N LYS A 145 -12.74 -13.45 13.42
CA LYS A 145 -12.77 -14.62 14.32
C LYS A 145 -12.70 -15.94 13.55
N ARG A 146 -13.46 -16.06 12.46
CA ARG A 146 -13.44 -17.27 11.61
C ARG A 146 -12.10 -17.42 10.89
N PHE A 147 -11.63 -16.34 10.28
CA PHE A 147 -10.37 -16.33 9.55
C PHE A 147 -9.21 -16.78 10.45
N ARG A 148 -9.04 -16.16 11.63
CA ARG A 148 -7.98 -16.53 12.57
C ARG A 148 -8.02 -18.01 12.96
N ARG A 149 -9.21 -18.56 13.21
CA ARG A 149 -9.39 -19.97 13.58
C ARG A 149 -8.96 -20.88 12.43
N ASP A 150 -9.49 -20.64 11.24
CA ASP A 150 -9.28 -21.52 10.09
C ASP A 150 -7.83 -21.40 9.59
N PHE A 151 -7.28 -20.18 9.54
CA PHE A 151 -5.91 -19.90 9.13
C PHE A 151 -4.88 -20.56 10.07
N SER A 152 -5.06 -20.47 11.40
CA SER A 152 -4.13 -21.11 12.35
C SER A 152 -4.18 -22.65 12.34
N ILE A 153 -5.26 -23.25 11.82
CA ILE A 153 -5.35 -24.70 11.64
C ILE A 153 -4.58 -25.11 10.37
N GLU A 154 -4.74 -24.34 9.29
CA GLU A 154 -4.14 -24.64 7.98
C GLU A 154 -2.65 -24.29 7.92
N TYR A 155 -2.24 -23.21 8.59
CA TYR A 155 -0.88 -22.67 8.62
C TYR A 155 -0.38 -22.51 10.07
N PRO A 156 -0.15 -23.61 10.81
CA PRO A 156 0.26 -23.57 12.21
C PRO A 156 1.65 -22.95 12.44
N GLU A 157 2.48 -22.88 11.40
CA GLU A 157 3.81 -22.25 11.42
C GLU A 157 3.77 -20.71 11.32
N GLU A 158 2.65 -20.15 10.85
CA GLU A 158 2.50 -18.71 10.71
C GLU A 158 2.06 -18.10 12.06
N GLU A 159 2.94 -17.32 12.68
CA GLU A 159 2.66 -16.66 13.95
C GLU A 159 1.57 -15.59 13.86
N ASN A 160 1.35 -15.04 12.65
CA ASN A 160 0.40 -13.97 12.41
C ASN A 160 -0.79 -14.45 11.58
N ASN A 161 -1.97 -14.41 12.17
CA ASN A 161 -3.24 -14.81 11.55
C ASN A 161 -4.22 -13.63 11.37
N GLU A 162 -3.73 -12.39 11.46
CA GLU A 162 -4.55 -11.20 11.25
C GLU A 162 -4.95 -11.05 9.79
N PRO A 163 -6.25 -11.00 9.46
CA PRO A 163 -6.65 -10.72 8.09
C PRO A 163 -6.52 -9.22 7.77
N GLY A 164 -5.73 -8.91 6.75
CA GLY A 164 -5.71 -7.61 6.11
C GLY A 164 -6.85 -7.37 5.14
N ILE A 165 -6.89 -6.17 4.55
CA ILE A 165 -7.90 -5.77 3.57
C ILE A 165 -8.00 -6.73 2.38
N SER A 166 -6.89 -7.29 1.89
CA SER A 166 -6.91 -8.24 0.78
C SER A 166 -7.71 -9.51 1.08
N ALA A 167 -7.64 -10.01 2.33
CA ALA A 167 -8.42 -11.17 2.75
C ALA A 167 -9.92 -10.83 2.84
N VAL A 168 -10.23 -9.61 3.29
CA VAL A 168 -11.60 -9.09 3.33
C VAL A 168 -12.18 -8.93 1.93
N GLU A 169 -11.43 -8.32 1.00
CA GLU A 169 -11.84 -8.15 -0.40
C GLU A 169 -12.04 -9.49 -1.12
N ALA A 170 -11.17 -10.48 -0.85
CA ALA A 170 -11.34 -11.83 -1.39
C ALA A 170 -12.62 -12.49 -0.85
N TYR A 171 -12.91 -12.33 0.44
CA TYR A 171 -14.14 -12.85 1.05
C TYR A 171 -15.39 -12.20 0.43
N ASP A 172 -15.38 -10.88 0.29
CA ASP A 172 -16.46 -10.12 -0.34
C ASP A 172 -16.69 -10.54 -1.80
N ALA A 173 -15.61 -10.74 -2.56
CA ALA A 173 -15.70 -11.22 -3.95
C ALA A 173 -16.31 -12.63 -4.04
N MET A 174 -15.90 -13.55 -3.17
CA MET A 174 -16.47 -14.89 -3.13
C MET A 174 -17.94 -14.88 -2.68
N TRP A 175 -18.27 -14.05 -1.70
CA TRP A 175 -19.65 -13.85 -1.25
C TRP A 175 -20.56 -13.33 -2.36
N LEU A 176 -20.07 -12.37 -3.14
CA LEU A 176 -20.77 -11.82 -4.29
C LEU A 176 -21.04 -12.90 -5.35
N VAL A 177 -20.03 -13.71 -5.70
CA VAL A 177 -20.16 -14.79 -6.70
C VAL A 177 -21.11 -15.88 -6.21
N ALA A 178 -21.01 -16.29 -4.95
CA ALA A 178 -21.85 -17.33 -4.37
C ALA A 178 -23.34 -16.94 -4.32
N ASN A 179 -23.62 -15.66 -4.07
CA ASN A 179 -25.00 -15.16 -3.91
C ASN A 179 -25.62 -14.58 -5.19
N ARG A 180 -24.85 -14.40 -6.28
CA ARG A 180 -25.39 -13.98 -7.57
C ARG A 180 -25.23 -15.08 -8.62
N THR A 181 -26.31 -15.81 -8.85
CA THR A 181 -26.40 -16.93 -9.81
C THR A 181 -26.29 -16.51 -11.29
N ASN A 182 -26.49 -15.23 -11.64
CA ASN A 182 -26.60 -14.75 -13.03
C ASN A 182 -25.55 -13.70 -13.47
N LEU A 183 -24.38 -13.62 -12.83
CA LEU A 183 -23.32 -12.65 -13.19
C LEU A 183 -22.80 -12.77 -14.64
N TYR A 184 -23.09 -13.87 -15.32
CA TYR A 184 -22.50 -14.23 -16.61
C TYR A 184 -23.31 -13.82 -17.86
N GLN A 185 -24.52 -13.26 -17.70
CA GLN A 185 -25.46 -13.11 -18.84
C GLN A 185 -25.64 -11.69 -19.40
N GLU A 186 -25.12 -10.62 -18.78
CA GLU A 186 -25.30 -9.26 -19.28
C GLU A 186 -23.96 -8.58 -19.60
N LYS A 187 -23.85 -7.96 -20.79
CA LYS A 187 -22.63 -7.28 -21.25
C LYS A 187 -22.42 -5.90 -20.60
N ASP A 188 -23.47 -5.31 -20.02
CA ASP A 188 -23.46 -4.02 -19.32
C ASP A 188 -24.03 -4.17 -17.90
N PHE A 189 -23.39 -4.99 -17.07
CA PHE A 189 -23.81 -5.09 -15.67
C PHE A 189 -23.21 -3.95 -14.83
N PHE A 190 -24.09 -3.30 -14.07
CA PHE A 190 -23.73 -2.48 -12.93
C PHE A 190 -23.97 -3.31 -11.67
N ILE A 191 -22.89 -3.70 -10.98
CA ILE A 191 -23.01 -4.35 -9.67
C ILE A 191 -22.74 -3.30 -8.61
N HIS A 192 -23.71 -3.19 -7.71
CA HIS A 192 -23.57 -2.51 -6.44
C HIS A 192 -23.73 -3.55 -5.34
N PHE A 193 -22.78 -3.58 -4.42
CA PHE A 193 -22.79 -4.45 -3.26
C PHE A 193 -21.95 -3.83 -2.15
N THR A 194 -22.47 -3.87 -0.94
CA THR A 194 -21.77 -3.45 0.27
C THR A 194 -21.21 -4.68 0.96
N GLY A 195 -19.89 -4.82 0.92
CA GLY A 195 -19.15 -5.87 1.61
C GLY A 195 -18.55 -5.41 2.93
N ILE A 196 -17.78 -6.28 3.55
CA ILE A 196 -17.02 -5.96 4.77
C ILE A 196 -15.96 -4.89 4.47
N SER A 197 -15.40 -4.90 3.26
CA SER A 197 -14.46 -3.90 2.75
C SER A 197 -15.10 -2.55 2.43
N GLY A 198 -16.43 -2.45 2.47
CA GLY A 198 -17.21 -1.25 2.16
C GLY A 198 -18.01 -1.38 0.86
N GLU A 199 -18.36 -0.24 0.28
CA GLU A 199 -19.12 -0.19 -0.97
C GLU A 199 -18.26 -0.62 -2.16
N VAL A 200 -18.80 -1.53 -2.97
CA VAL A 200 -18.19 -2.03 -4.20
C VAL A 200 -19.10 -1.74 -5.37
N HIS A 201 -18.53 -1.01 -6.34
CA HIS A 201 -19.16 -0.72 -7.62
C HIS A 201 -18.38 -1.40 -8.74
N ILE A 202 -19.05 -2.21 -9.56
CA ILE A 202 -18.45 -2.81 -10.76
C ILE A 202 -19.23 -2.32 -11.97
N ILE A 203 -18.54 -1.68 -12.91
CA ILE A 203 -19.11 -1.15 -14.15
C ILE A 203 -18.53 -1.94 -15.30
N GLY A 204 -19.37 -2.76 -15.95
CA GLY A 204 -18.90 -3.75 -16.92
C GLY A 204 -17.94 -4.73 -16.25
N ARG A 205 -16.70 -4.85 -16.74
CA ARG A 205 -15.67 -5.74 -16.15
C ARG A 205 -14.63 -5.02 -15.28
N LYS A 206 -14.88 -3.76 -14.91
CA LYS A 206 -13.93 -2.95 -14.14
C LYS A 206 -14.53 -2.56 -12.79
N LEU A 207 -13.70 -2.66 -11.76
CA LEU A 207 -14.03 -2.10 -10.45
C LEU A 207 -14.00 -0.57 -10.56
N ALA A 208 -15.09 0.10 -10.22
CA ALA A 208 -15.12 1.54 -10.11
C ALA A 208 -14.45 1.98 -8.81
N SER A 209 -13.60 3.01 -8.90
CA SER A 209 -12.82 3.50 -7.77
C SER A 209 -13.73 4.12 -6.70
N SER A 210 -14.01 3.36 -5.64
CA SER A 210 -14.80 3.78 -4.47
C SER A 210 -14.03 3.61 -3.14
N HIS A 211 -12.79 3.14 -3.20
CA HIS A 211 -11.97 2.92 -2.01
C HIS A 211 -11.61 4.23 -1.32
N THR A 212 -11.96 4.32 -0.04
CA THR A 212 -11.43 5.33 0.86
C THR A 212 -10.04 4.90 1.33
N PHE A 213 -9.11 5.83 1.43
CA PHE A 213 -7.78 5.57 1.96
C PHE A 213 -7.57 6.36 3.25
N GLY A 214 -6.94 5.74 4.24
CA GLY A 214 -6.52 6.37 5.48
C GLY A 214 -5.01 6.57 5.54
N VAL A 215 -4.57 7.50 6.39
CA VAL A 215 -3.15 7.68 6.74
C VAL A 215 -2.86 6.86 8.00
N VAL A 216 -1.77 6.09 7.98
CA VAL A 216 -1.21 5.42 9.16
C VAL A 216 0.18 5.98 9.46
N MET A 217 0.56 6.00 10.73
CA MET A 217 1.83 6.51 11.25
C MET A 217 2.47 5.48 12.17
#